data_AF-C0W5P3-F1
#
_entry.id   AF-C0W5P3-F1
#
_cell.length_a   1.000
_cell.length_b   1.000
_cell.length_c   1.000
_cell.angle_alpha   90.00
_cell.angle_beta   90.00
_cell.angle_gamma   90.00
#
_symmetry.space_group_name_H-M   'P 1'
#
loop_
_entity.id
_entity.type
_entity.pdbx_description
1 polymer ?
#
loop_
_entity_poly.entity_id
_entity_poly.type
_entity_poly.pdbx_seq_one_letter_code
_entity_poly.pdbx_strand_id
1 'polypeptide(L)'
;MVMQAILIIARRFVMRATHRGIHPLLALFTALFTLALFATPTIATPAPQSGESTTKVLLTRGHADVFALVPNGPTISLVTKEDVTTPGAPTYHNPAKLILGVTDAAKTSATEKIEGVGTAGYALPQSENPALLWPGWDSNALAPLRPTAIRLVIDEVSGPGRILLWRSAAFGATSPIFEQGSLEAAPGRSILQSAPAHEHANWLFTAAGTYSLTLHGEVDTPKGRLVSDPAAYTFAVGATAIAQATPGASAPVEPSTPSTGSTPPPAPAPQSTAPQAPVQPAAEQCLPTPVTSNGSGTAVGGSHTIRANTHVHPNWVFTAPGVYKVSITQTTTLKSGARVSTSDILSFNVGGAGNADSGHFDIGTSASPSSISMLVKDDRSQPARWVAPSSLVFGLGSAAETTAPAGIEFIAKQGQRIWMISSSQVPSVPWLGANTMHPSLFARTTGDVTWTLNGVSGPGSLAVFESGNFGSLVGTRWFGGIGSGSTTVYVGRTADGRPCELDQATIDRLRAEGKIVDGSALPGGLATTGARAAIPVALASLLALAGLAARRWARR
;
A
#
# COMPACT_ATOMS: atom_id res chain seq x y z
N MET A 1 -39.57 1.97 -14.44
CA MET A 1 -40.38 0.74 -14.62
C MET A 1 -40.91 0.36 -13.25
N VAL A 2 -42.04 0.88 -12.80
CA VAL A 2 -43.34 0.17 -12.71
C VAL A 2 -44.53 1.13 -12.95
N MET A 3 -44.28 2.41 -13.22
CA MET A 3 -45.33 3.43 -13.45
C MET A 3 -45.57 3.74 -14.94
N GLN A 4 -45.55 2.70 -15.80
CA GLN A 4 -45.99 2.79 -17.20
C GLN A 4 -46.90 1.62 -17.65
N ALA A 5 -47.25 0.70 -16.74
CA ALA A 5 -48.10 -0.45 -17.07
C ALA A 5 -49.61 -0.26 -16.76
N ILE A 6 -50.01 0.85 -16.13
CA ILE A 6 -51.42 1.09 -15.74
C ILE A 6 -52.18 1.99 -16.71
N LEU A 7 -51.51 2.62 -17.69
CA LEU A 7 -52.14 3.56 -18.64
C LEU A 7 -52.49 2.96 -20.01
N ILE A 8 -52.39 1.64 -20.19
CA ILE A 8 -52.66 0.95 -21.47
C ILE A 8 -53.96 0.12 -21.46
N ILE A 9 -54.60 -0.09 -20.30
CA ILE A 9 -55.83 -0.90 -20.19
C ILE A 9 -57.12 -0.05 -20.29
N ALA A 10 -57.04 1.28 -20.15
CA ALA A 10 -58.21 2.17 -20.22
C ALA A 10 -58.52 2.75 -21.62
N ARG A 11 -57.87 2.30 -22.69
CA ARG A 11 -58.06 2.84 -24.07
C ARG A 11 -58.49 1.84 -25.14
N ARG A 12 -59.00 0.67 -24.74
CA ARG A 12 -59.64 -0.28 -25.66
C ARG A 12 -61.01 -0.72 -25.16
N PHE A 13 -61.98 0.20 -25.11
CA PHE A 13 -63.40 -0.18 -25.14
C PHE A 13 -64.32 1.01 -25.48
N VAL A 14 -64.06 1.69 -26.61
CA VAL A 14 -65.06 2.57 -27.23
C VAL A 14 -64.97 2.40 -28.74
N MET A 15 -65.77 1.47 -29.29
CA MET A 15 -66.43 1.55 -30.60
C MET A 15 -67.05 0.20 -30.94
N ARG A 16 -68.38 0.08 -30.77
CA ARG A 16 -69.29 -0.57 -31.74
C ARG A 16 -70.77 -0.46 -31.32
N ALA A 17 -71.51 0.19 -32.20
CA ALA A 17 -72.85 -0.18 -32.69
C ALA A 17 -74.07 -0.19 -31.73
N THR A 18 -74.88 0.87 -31.87
CA THR A 18 -76.33 0.86 -32.19
C THR A 18 -77.27 -0.16 -31.52
N HIS A 19 -78.21 0.32 -30.67
CA HIS A 19 -79.65 0.52 -30.96
C HIS A 19 -80.50 0.57 -29.68
N ARG A 20 -81.48 1.48 -29.69
CA ARG A 20 -82.76 1.50 -28.94
C ARG A 20 -82.74 1.82 -27.43
N GLY A 21 -83.17 3.04 -27.12
CA GLY A 21 -84.47 3.26 -26.48
C GLY A 21 -84.52 3.64 -25.00
N ILE A 22 -85.28 4.72 -24.76
CA ILE A 22 -86.04 5.10 -23.55
C ILE A 22 -85.46 6.27 -22.71
N HIS A 23 -86.40 7.14 -22.36
CA HIS A 23 -86.39 8.57 -22.05
C HIS A 23 -85.97 8.98 -20.61
N PRO A 24 -85.80 10.31 -20.34
CA PRO A 24 -85.03 10.88 -19.23
C PRO A 24 -85.88 11.40 -18.06
N LEU A 25 -85.24 11.68 -16.91
CA LEU A 25 -85.71 12.50 -15.78
C LEU A 25 -84.46 12.75 -14.90
N LEU A 26 -84.20 13.87 -14.22
CA LEU A 26 -84.84 15.16 -14.05
C LEU A 26 -83.80 16.04 -13.35
N ALA A 27 -83.73 17.31 -13.71
CA ALA A 27 -82.91 18.32 -13.04
C ALA A 27 -83.45 18.66 -11.65
N LEU A 28 -82.56 18.86 -10.67
CA LEU A 28 -82.51 20.01 -9.75
C LEU A 28 -81.57 19.66 -8.57
N PHE A 29 -80.50 20.42 -8.39
CA PHE A 29 -80.30 21.18 -7.15
C PHE A 29 -79.16 22.19 -7.35
N THR A 30 -79.58 23.44 -7.42
CA THR A 30 -78.78 24.65 -7.48
C THR A 30 -78.12 24.98 -6.15
N ALA A 31 -76.85 25.38 -6.23
CA ALA A 31 -76.21 26.48 -5.52
C ALA A 31 -76.24 26.50 -3.97
N LEU A 32 -75.11 26.10 -3.36
CA LEU A 32 -74.55 26.72 -2.15
C LEU A 32 -73.14 26.15 -1.88
N PHE A 33 -72.09 26.83 -2.33
CA PHE A 33 -70.86 27.12 -1.57
C PHE A 33 -69.88 27.92 -2.44
N THR A 34 -69.88 29.24 -2.23
CA THR A 34 -68.80 30.14 -2.63
C THR A 34 -67.60 29.99 -1.69
N LEU A 35 -66.41 30.10 -2.27
CA LEU A 35 -65.13 30.48 -1.65
C LEU A 35 -64.49 29.49 -0.65
N ALA A 36 -63.73 28.52 -1.18
CA ALA A 36 -62.55 27.99 -0.50
C ALA A 36 -61.31 28.48 -1.26
N LEU A 37 -60.57 29.40 -0.65
CA LEU A 37 -59.25 29.81 -1.11
C LEU A 37 -58.34 28.57 -1.26
N PHE A 38 -57.60 28.50 -2.36
CA PHE A 38 -56.47 27.61 -2.51
C PHE A 38 -55.36 28.04 -1.53
N ALA A 39 -55.41 27.56 -0.29
CA ALA A 39 -54.25 27.57 0.60
C ALA A 39 -53.35 26.39 0.21
N THR A 40 -52.38 26.64 -0.66
CA THR A 40 -51.23 25.74 -0.82
C THR A 40 -50.45 25.72 0.49
N PRO A 41 -50.15 24.56 1.10
CA PRO A 41 -49.23 24.52 2.21
C PRO A 41 -47.84 24.88 1.69
N THR A 42 -47.39 26.10 1.96
CA THR A 42 -45.98 26.45 1.91
C THR A 42 -45.27 25.61 2.96
N ILE A 43 -44.52 24.60 2.53
CA ILE A 43 -43.50 23.99 3.38
C ILE A 43 -42.51 25.11 3.67
N ALA A 44 -42.55 25.65 4.89
CA ALA A 44 -41.56 26.60 5.36
C ALA A 44 -40.20 25.90 5.33
N THR A 45 -39.33 26.34 4.43
CA THR A 45 -37.90 26.03 4.49
C THR A 45 -37.42 26.44 5.87
N PRO A 46 -36.86 25.54 6.70
CA PRO A 46 -36.27 25.96 7.95
C PRO A 46 -35.18 26.98 7.62
N ALA A 47 -35.24 28.15 8.26
CA ALA A 47 -34.19 29.16 8.16
C ALA A 47 -32.83 28.49 8.47
N PRO A 48 -31.74 28.83 7.75
CA PRO A 48 -30.43 28.30 8.06
C PRO A 48 -30.15 28.61 9.53
N GLN A 49 -29.90 27.56 10.32
CA GLN A 49 -29.50 27.71 11.70
C GLN A 49 -28.19 28.51 11.72
N SER A 50 -28.31 29.78 12.09
CA SER A 50 -27.19 30.67 12.35
C SER A 50 -26.44 30.13 13.57
N GLY A 51 -25.30 29.47 13.33
CA GLY A 51 -24.45 28.99 14.42
C GLY A 51 -23.43 27.92 14.04
N GLU A 52 -23.50 27.30 12.85
CA GLU A 52 -22.44 26.39 12.43
C GLU A 52 -21.21 27.19 12.00
N SER A 53 -20.06 26.94 12.65
CA SER A 53 -18.77 27.48 12.22
C SER A 53 -18.56 27.21 10.73
N THR A 54 -18.38 28.29 9.96
CA THR A 54 -18.05 28.25 8.53
C THR A 54 -16.56 28.03 8.29
N THR A 55 -15.76 27.96 9.35
CA THR A 55 -14.32 27.74 9.28
C THR A 55 -14.04 26.37 8.67
N LYS A 56 -13.50 26.37 7.46
CA LYS A 56 -12.98 25.17 6.82
C LYS A 56 -11.53 24.95 7.21
N VAL A 57 -11.15 23.70 7.40
CA VAL A 57 -9.74 23.30 7.53
C VAL A 57 -9.10 23.35 6.14
N LEU A 58 -7.88 23.89 6.03
CA LEU A 58 -7.12 23.92 4.78
C LEU A 58 -5.90 23.00 4.90
N LEU A 59 -5.83 22.00 4.02
CA LEU A 59 -4.65 21.13 3.88
C LEU A 59 -3.96 21.43 2.56
N THR A 60 -2.70 21.88 2.62
CA THR A 60 -1.88 22.21 1.43
C THR A 60 -0.69 21.27 1.22
N ARG A 61 -0.38 20.45 2.24
CA ARG A 61 0.74 19.51 2.23
C ARG A 61 0.47 18.29 3.12
N GLY A 62 1.28 17.25 2.90
CA GLY A 62 1.28 16.04 3.73
C GLY A 62 0.27 15.00 3.28
N HIS A 63 0.32 13.85 3.95
CA HIS A 63 -0.46 12.67 3.63
C HIS A 63 -1.96 12.87 3.95
N ALA A 64 -2.81 12.55 2.98
CA ALA A 64 -4.25 12.55 3.16
C ALA A 64 -4.90 11.44 2.33
N ASP A 65 -5.56 10.51 3.01
CA ASP A 65 -6.58 9.64 2.44
C ASP A 65 -7.83 10.48 2.17
N VAL A 66 -7.83 11.18 1.03
CA VAL A 66 -8.93 12.06 0.62
C VAL A 66 -10.23 11.27 0.57
N PHE A 67 -10.20 10.04 0.03
CA PHE A 67 -11.36 9.14 0.06
C PHE A 67 -11.13 8.02 1.07
N ALA A 68 -11.64 8.18 2.30
CA ALA A 68 -11.59 7.15 3.32
C ALA A 68 -12.99 6.58 3.57
N LEU A 69 -13.17 5.27 3.35
CA LEU A 69 -14.41 4.57 3.70
C LEU A 69 -14.31 3.95 5.09
N VAL A 70 -15.24 4.31 5.96
CA VAL A 70 -15.27 3.86 7.35
C VAL A 70 -16.63 3.24 7.72
N PRO A 71 -16.69 2.25 8.62
CA PRO A 71 -17.96 1.76 9.15
C PRO A 71 -18.75 2.85 9.88
N ASN A 72 -20.07 2.90 9.69
CA ASN A 72 -20.98 3.82 10.38
C ASN A 72 -22.28 3.10 10.77
N GLY A 73 -22.26 2.44 11.93
CA GLY A 73 -23.38 1.62 12.38
C GLY A 73 -23.70 0.51 11.36
N PRO A 74 -24.94 0.45 10.82
CA PRO A 74 -25.30 -0.54 9.78
C PRO A 74 -24.87 -0.13 8.37
N THR A 75 -24.31 1.08 8.18
CA THR A 75 -23.88 1.60 6.87
C THR A 75 -22.38 1.90 6.86
N ILE A 76 -21.93 2.63 5.84
CA ILE A 76 -20.57 3.13 5.67
C ILE A 76 -20.63 4.65 5.43
N SER A 77 -19.56 5.35 5.81
CA SER A 77 -19.38 6.77 5.52
C SER A 77 -18.13 6.99 4.66
N LEU A 78 -18.22 7.95 3.75
CA LEU A 78 -17.08 8.44 2.97
C LEU A 78 -16.59 9.77 3.59
N VAL A 79 -15.35 9.78 4.05
CA VAL A 79 -14.73 10.89 4.80
C VAL A 79 -13.32 11.19 4.27
N THR A 80 -12.67 12.24 4.78
CA THR A 80 -11.21 12.41 4.62
C THR A 80 -10.51 11.93 5.88
N LYS A 81 -9.42 11.18 5.74
CA LYS A 81 -8.51 10.81 6.83
C LYS A 81 -7.13 11.38 6.55
N GLU A 82 -6.54 12.08 7.52
CA GLU A 82 -5.23 12.72 7.39
C GLU A 82 -4.47 12.63 8.71
N ASP A 83 -3.15 12.77 8.67
CA ASP A 83 -2.25 12.65 9.82
C ASP A 83 -1.26 13.83 9.91
N VAL A 84 -1.62 14.93 9.25
CA VAL A 84 -0.90 16.21 9.20
C VAL A 84 -1.23 17.07 10.42
N THR A 85 -2.51 17.14 10.81
CA THR A 85 -2.97 18.00 11.91
C THR A 85 -2.51 17.47 13.27
N THR A 86 -2.52 16.16 13.46
CA THR A 86 -2.10 15.49 14.70
C THR A 86 -1.01 14.46 14.38
N PRO A 87 0.28 14.79 14.56
CA PRO A 87 1.36 13.87 14.23
C PRO A 87 1.21 12.51 14.92
N GLY A 88 1.19 11.44 14.13
CA GLY A 88 1.10 10.06 14.62
C GLY A 88 -0.31 9.59 14.99
N ALA A 89 -1.37 10.35 14.69
CA ALA A 89 -2.74 9.90 14.85
C ALA A 89 -3.63 10.34 13.66
N PRO A 90 -4.47 9.44 13.12
CA PRO A 90 -5.39 9.83 12.07
C PRO A 90 -6.46 10.77 12.61
N THR A 91 -6.67 11.87 11.90
CA THR A 91 -7.75 12.82 12.09
C THR A 91 -8.74 12.65 10.94
N TYR A 92 -10.02 12.54 11.27
CA TYR A 92 -11.09 12.37 10.28
C TYR A 92 -11.86 13.66 10.12
N HIS A 93 -12.09 14.07 8.87
CA HIS A 93 -12.82 15.28 8.53
C HIS A 93 -14.08 14.94 7.75
N ASN A 94 -15.14 15.69 8.01
CA ASN A 94 -16.24 15.82 7.06
C ASN A 94 -15.71 16.57 5.83
N PRO A 95 -15.75 15.98 4.61
CA PRO A 95 -15.24 16.61 3.40
C PRO A 95 -15.82 18.01 3.12
N ALA A 96 -17.07 18.27 3.51
CA ALA A 96 -17.71 19.58 3.34
C ALA A 96 -17.06 20.71 4.19
N LYS A 97 -16.33 20.34 5.24
CA LYS A 97 -15.61 21.26 6.15
C LYS A 97 -14.11 21.34 5.83
N LEU A 98 -13.66 20.74 4.73
CA LEU A 98 -12.27 20.67 4.32
C LEU A 98 -12.04 21.34 2.96
N ILE A 99 -10.93 22.05 2.82
CA ILE A 99 -10.37 22.50 1.54
C ILE A 99 -9.05 21.80 1.31
N LEU A 100 -8.93 21.14 0.15
CA LEU A 100 -7.70 20.51 -0.31
C LEU A 100 -6.98 21.50 -1.24
N GLY A 101 -5.95 22.15 -0.71
CA GLY A 101 -5.18 23.17 -1.41
C GLY A 101 -4.09 22.54 -2.28
N VAL A 102 -4.12 22.81 -3.58
CA VAL A 102 -3.07 22.45 -4.53
C VAL A 102 -2.28 23.71 -4.85
N THR A 103 -1.11 23.85 -4.23
CA THR A 103 -0.32 25.10 -4.30
C THR A 103 0.35 25.28 -5.66
N ASP A 104 0.85 26.49 -5.96
CA ASP A 104 1.60 26.75 -7.20
C ASP A 104 2.93 25.96 -7.28
N ALA A 105 3.41 25.39 -6.17
CA ALA A 105 4.53 24.45 -6.17
C ALA A 105 4.22 23.14 -6.93
N ALA A 106 2.94 22.81 -7.12
CA ALA A 106 2.51 21.66 -7.91
C ALA A 106 2.52 21.94 -9.43
N LYS A 107 2.70 23.19 -9.87
CA LYS A 107 2.62 23.55 -11.28
C LYS A 107 3.80 22.96 -12.07
N THR A 108 3.51 22.21 -13.14
CA THR A 108 4.53 21.53 -13.94
C THR A 108 4.09 21.34 -15.40
N SER A 109 5.06 21.38 -16.31
CA SER A 109 4.91 20.95 -17.71
C SER A 109 5.40 19.53 -17.97
N ALA A 110 5.98 18.87 -16.96
CA ALA A 110 6.56 17.54 -17.13
C ALA A 110 5.52 16.48 -17.55
N THR A 111 4.25 16.68 -17.18
CA THR A 111 3.12 15.83 -17.56
C THR A 111 2.76 15.88 -19.05
N GLU A 112 3.21 16.89 -19.79
CA GLU A 112 3.03 16.95 -21.26
C GLU A 112 3.71 15.79 -21.98
N LYS A 113 4.81 15.28 -21.40
CA LYS A 113 5.61 14.19 -21.98
C LYS A 113 5.11 12.81 -21.60
N ILE A 114 4.12 12.72 -20.71
CA ILE A 114 3.57 11.45 -20.26
C ILE A 114 2.51 11.02 -21.28
N GLU A 115 2.74 9.86 -21.89
CA GLU A 115 1.79 9.23 -22.81
C GLU A 115 0.42 9.05 -22.12
N GLY A 116 -0.66 9.37 -22.82
CA GLY A 116 -2.03 9.36 -22.27
C GLY A 116 -2.42 10.59 -21.44
N VAL A 117 -1.46 11.36 -20.91
CA VAL A 117 -1.73 12.62 -20.18
C VAL A 117 -1.64 13.83 -21.11
N GLY A 118 -0.49 14.04 -21.75
CA GLY A 118 -0.31 14.99 -22.86
C GLY A 118 -0.62 16.47 -22.57
N THR A 119 -0.62 16.90 -21.30
CA THR A 119 -0.90 18.30 -20.93
C THR A 119 -0.18 18.71 -19.65
N ALA A 120 0.18 20.00 -19.54
CA ALA A 120 0.66 20.62 -18.32
C ALA A 120 -0.49 20.91 -17.33
N GLY A 121 -0.13 21.23 -16.09
CA GLY A 121 -1.09 21.65 -15.07
C GLY A 121 -0.49 21.66 -13.67
N TYR A 122 -1.32 21.43 -12.67
CA TYR A 122 -0.96 21.30 -11.26
C TYR A 122 -0.99 19.83 -10.87
N ALA A 123 0.18 19.23 -10.67
CA ALA A 123 0.32 17.79 -10.51
C ALA A 123 0.73 17.42 -9.08
N LEU A 124 -0.03 16.50 -8.48
CA LEU A 124 0.30 15.88 -7.19
C LEU A 124 0.82 14.47 -7.46
N PRO A 125 2.06 14.15 -7.09
CA PRO A 125 2.67 12.88 -7.46
C PRO A 125 2.20 11.70 -6.61
N GLN A 126 2.20 10.50 -7.20
CA GLN A 126 1.99 9.24 -6.47
C GLN A 126 3.07 9.00 -5.42
N SER A 127 4.32 9.33 -5.72
CA SER A 127 5.42 9.29 -4.74
C SER A 127 5.48 10.61 -3.99
N GLU A 128 5.46 10.53 -2.66
CA GLU A 128 5.31 11.71 -1.79
C GLU A 128 6.33 12.81 -2.12
N ASN A 129 5.83 14.02 -2.33
CA ASN A 129 6.63 15.23 -2.27
C ASN A 129 6.25 15.99 -0.99
N PRO A 130 7.17 16.15 -0.01
CA PRO A 130 6.84 16.74 1.29
C PRO A 130 6.38 18.21 1.21
N ALA A 131 6.62 18.89 0.10
CA ALA A 131 6.14 20.25 -0.14
C ALA A 131 4.69 20.32 -0.64
N LEU A 132 4.09 19.19 -1.02
CA LEU A 132 2.79 19.11 -1.67
C LEU A 132 1.81 18.28 -0.84
N LEU A 133 0.51 18.48 -1.11
CA LEU A 133 -0.53 17.58 -0.62
C LEU A 133 -0.32 16.21 -1.28
N TRP A 134 -0.43 15.14 -0.50
CA TRP A 134 -0.26 13.78 -0.98
C TRP A 134 -1.58 13.00 -0.85
N PRO A 135 -2.48 13.11 -1.85
CA PRO A 135 -3.81 12.56 -1.80
C PRO A 135 -3.84 11.06 -2.16
N GLY A 136 -4.67 10.31 -1.46
CA GLY A 136 -4.92 8.88 -1.69
C GLY A 136 -6.32 8.47 -1.24
N TRP A 137 -6.52 7.17 -1.05
CA TRP A 137 -7.73 6.59 -0.50
C TRP A 137 -7.43 5.40 0.41
N ASP A 138 -8.25 5.24 1.45
CA ASP A 138 -8.14 4.15 2.43
C ASP A 138 -9.49 3.46 2.61
N SER A 139 -9.46 2.14 2.57
CA SER A 139 -10.60 1.29 2.92
C SER A 139 -10.26 0.23 3.97
N ASN A 140 -9.12 0.36 4.64
CA ASN A 140 -8.66 -0.58 5.65
C ASN A 140 -9.63 -0.70 6.83
N ALA A 141 -10.32 0.39 7.18
CA ALA A 141 -11.33 0.39 8.24
C ALA A 141 -12.53 -0.52 7.94
N LEU A 142 -12.75 -0.90 6.67
CA LEU A 142 -13.82 -1.82 6.25
C LEU A 142 -13.46 -3.30 6.42
N ALA A 143 -12.22 -3.64 6.79
CA ALA A 143 -11.76 -5.02 6.95
C ALA A 143 -12.73 -5.95 7.72
N PRO A 144 -13.34 -5.54 8.86
CA PRO A 144 -14.29 -6.38 9.60
C PRO A 144 -15.56 -6.75 8.80
N LEU A 145 -15.90 -5.99 7.77
CA LEU A 145 -17.04 -6.25 6.88
C LEU A 145 -16.74 -7.34 5.83
N ARG A 146 -15.47 -7.75 5.71
CA ARG A 146 -14.98 -8.73 4.73
C ARG A 146 -15.41 -8.39 3.29
N PRO A 147 -15.12 -7.17 2.81
CA PRO A 147 -15.57 -6.75 1.49
C PRO A 147 -14.94 -7.61 0.39
N THR A 148 -15.71 -7.90 -0.66
CA THR A 148 -15.27 -8.61 -1.88
C THR A 148 -15.00 -7.65 -3.04
N ALA A 149 -15.57 -6.45 -2.99
CA ALA A 149 -15.27 -5.34 -3.88
C ALA A 149 -15.60 -4.01 -3.19
N ILE A 150 -14.79 -3.00 -3.43
CA ILE A 150 -14.94 -1.65 -2.88
C ILE A 150 -14.82 -0.68 -4.05
N ARG A 151 -15.85 0.13 -4.30
CA ARG A 151 -15.87 1.14 -5.36
C ARG A 151 -16.04 2.54 -4.79
N LEU A 152 -15.23 3.47 -5.28
CA LEU A 152 -15.48 4.91 -5.13
C LEU A 152 -16.01 5.41 -6.47
N VAL A 153 -17.30 5.74 -6.52
CA VAL A 153 -18.01 6.13 -7.74
C VAL A 153 -18.15 7.63 -7.78
N ILE A 154 -17.72 8.25 -8.87
CA ILE A 154 -17.84 9.68 -9.10
C ILE A 154 -19.26 10.00 -9.55
N ASP A 155 -19.97 10.80 -8.78
CA ASP A 155 -21.30 11.30 -9.10
C ASP A 155 -21.21 12.57 -9.95
N GLU A 156 -20.37 13.51 -9.53
CA GLU A 156 -20.24 14.82 -10.17
C GLU A 156 -18.81 15.33 -10.17
N VAL A 157 -18.42 16.00 -11.25
CA VAL A 157 -17.16 16.74 -11.38
C VAL A 157 -17.49 18.13 -11.89
N SER A 158 -16.97 19.16 -11.22
CA SER A 158 -17.07 20.55 -11.66
C SER A 158 -15.76 21.28 -11.41
N GLY A 159 -15.38 22.17 -12.32
CA GLY A 159 -14.18 22.98 -12.19
C GLY A 159 -13.74 23.61 -13.52
N PRO A 160 -12.69 24.44 -13.48
CA PRO A 160 -12.20 25.19 -14.66
C PRO A 160 -11.41 24.34 -15.67
N GLY A 161 -11.10 23.09 -15.34
CA GLY A 161 -10.31 22.19 -16.17
C GLY A 161 -10.67 20.73 -15.92
N ARG A 162 -9.82 19.83 -16.41
CA ARG A 162 -9.94 18.38 -16.20
C ARG A 162 -9.17 17.97 -14.95
N ILE A 163 -9.64 16.91 -14.30
CA ILE A 163 -8.90 16.20 -13.25
C ILE A 163 -8.49 14.85 -13.85
N LEU A 164 -7.19 14.58 -13.96
CA LEU A 164 -6.66 13.30 -14.42
C LEU A 164 -6.03 12.54 -13.25
N LEU A 165 -6.33 11.24 -13.13
CA LEU A 165 -5.79 10.34 -12.13
C LEU A 165 -5.19 9.09 -12.79
N TRP A 166 -3.96 8.74 -12.41
CA TRP A 166 -3.29 7.54 -12.92
C TRP A 166 -2.28 6.97 -11.93
N ARG A 167 -2.08 5.65 -11.98
CA ARG A 167 -0.97 4.96 -11.33
C ARG A 167 0.27 5.03 -12.20
N SER A 168 1.43 5.21 -11.58
CA SER A 168 2.71 4.86 -12.18
C SER A 168 2.87 3.35 -12.16
N ALA A 169 2.63 2.71 -13.30
CA ALA A 169 2.96 1.31 -13.50
C ALA A 169 4.47 1.12 -13.68
N ALA A 170 4.89 -0.13 -13.95
CA ALA A 170 6.29 -0.46 -14.17
C ALA A 170 6.93 0.53 -15.16
N PHE A 171 8.04 1.14 -14.74
CA PHE A 171 8.82 2.08 -15.53
C PHE A 171 8.04 3.28 -16.06
N GLY A 172 7.18 3.87 -15.22
CA GLY A 172 6.55 5.16 -15.52
C GLY A 172 5.43 5.09 -16.55
N ALA A 173 5.05 3.89 -17.00
CA ALA A 173 3.86 3.70 -17.82
C ALA A 173 2.62 4.15 -17.04
N THR A 174 1.66 4.77 -17.73
CA THR A 174 0.40 5.17 -17.11
C THR A 174 -0.54 3.98 -17.01
N SER A 175 -0.96 3.64 -15.79
CA SER A 175 -2.10 2.74 -15.57
C SER A 175 -3.32 3.57 -15.17
N PRO A 176 -4.43 3.50 -15.92
CA PRO A 176 -5.68 4.16 -15.54
C PRO A 176 -6.14 3.77 -14.13
N ILE A 177 -6.66 4.74 -13.40
CA ILE A 177 -7.27 4.51 -12.08
C ILE A 177 -8.70 3.96 -12.23
N PHE A 178 -9.44 4.47 -13.20
CA PHE A 178 -10.85 4.15 -13.36
C PHE A 178 -11.05 2.81 -14.08
N GLU A 179 -12.01 1.99 -13.62
CA GLU A 179 -12.35 0.68 -14.22
C GLU A 179 -12.65 0.77 -15.73
N GLN A 180 -13.06 1.95 -16.20
CA GLN A 180 -13.37 2.24 -17.59
C GLN A 180 -12.13 2.52 -18.47
N GLY A 181 -10.91 2.37 -17.93
CA GLY A 181 -9.67 2.46 -18.69
C GLY A 181 -9.26 3.89 -19.09
N SER A 182 -9.75 4.90 -18.39
CA SER A 182 -9.47 6.31 -18.68
C SER A 182 -8.82 7.00 -17.49
N LEU A 183 -8.06 8.07 -17.77
CA LEU A 183 -7.40 8.89 -16.74
C LEU A 183 -8.31 9.99 -16.21
N GLU A 184 -9.30 10.42 -16.99
CA GLU A 184 -10.11 11.60 -16.67
C GLU A 184 -11.23 11.27 -15.69
N ALA A 185 -11.33 12.03 -14.60
CA ALA A 185 -12.45 11.98 -13.69
C ALA A 185 -13.70 12.52 -14.39
N ALA A 186 -14.78 11.75 -14.35
CA ALA A 186 -16.08 12.11 -14.93
C ALA A 186 -17.21 11.41 -14.17
N PRO A 187 -18.46 11.89 -14.25
CA PRO A 187 -19.62 11.18 -13.72
C PRO A 187 -19.67 9.72 -14.20
N GLY A 188 -19.96 8.80 -13.28
CA GLY A 188 -20.02 7.35 -13.53
C GLY A 188 -18.68 6.63 -13.56
N ARG A 189 -17.55 7.32 -13.36
CA ARG A 189 -16.23 6.67 -13.23
C ARG A 189 -16.06 6.06 -11.85
N SER A 190 -15.40 4.92 -11.76
CA SER A 190 -15.23 4.19 -10.50
C SER A 190 -13.78 3.76 -10.27
N ILE A 191 -13.30 3.95 -9.05
CA ILE A 191 -12.04 3.38 -8.55
C ILE A 191 -12.38 2.06 -7.86
N LEU A 192 -11.80 0.95 -8.31
CA LEU A 192 -12.00 -0.38 -7.70
C LEU A 192 -10.82 -0.76 -6.81
N GLN A 193 -11.12 -1.21 -5.59
CA GLN A 193 -10.23 -2.02 -4.78
C GLN A 193 -10.86 -3.40 -4.57
N SER A 194 -10.14 -4.46 -4.94
CA SER A 194 -10.60 -5.86 -4.78
C SER A 194 -10.52 -6.37 -3.34
N ALA A 195 -9.83 -5.63 -2.47
CA ALA A 195 -9.68 -5.89 -1.05
C ALA A 195 -9.44 -4.56 -0.32
N PRO A 196 -9.61 -4.50 1.01
CA PRO A 196 -9.21 -3.34 1.80
C PRO A 196 -7.75 -2.99 1.51
N ALA A 197 -7.52 -1.73 1.16
CA ALA A 197 -6.18 -1.23 0.86
C ALA A 197 -6.09 0.27 1.11
N HIS A 198 -4.86 0.73 1.22
CA HIS A 198 -4.50 2.14 1.24
C HIS A 198 -3.64 2.40 0.00
N GLU A 199 -3.98 3.46 -0.75
CA GLU A 199 -3.39 3.66 -2.06
C GLU A 199 -3.30 5.14 -2.46
N HIS A 200 -2.21 5.45 -3.17
CA HIS A 200 -1.95 6.75 -3.76
C HIS A 200 -1.86 6.68 -5.28
N ALA A 201 -2.11 7.80 -5.93
CA ALA A 201 -2.02 7.95 -7.38
C ALA A 201 -1.45 9.32 -7.75
N ASN A 202 -1.10 9.50 -9.02
CA ASN A 202 -0.82 10.81 -9.56
C ASN A 202 -2.13 11.52 -9.87
N TRP A 203 -2.20 12.81 -9.54
CA TRP A 203 -3.32 13.69 -9.87
C TRP A 203 -2.81 14.83 -10.73
N LEU A 204 -3.62 15.28 -11.70
CA LEU A 204 -3.36 16.48 -12.48
C LEU A 204 -4.62 17.31 -12.62
N PHE A 205 -4.55 18.57 -12.19
CA PHE A 205 -5.55 19.59 -12.48
C PHE A 205 -5.06 20.44 -13.64
N THR A 206 -5.76 20.44 -14.78
CA THR A 206 -5.25 21.10 -16.00
C THR A 206 -5.37 22.62 -15.97
N ALA A 207 -6.09 23.19 -15.01
CA ALA A 207 -6.26 24.64 -14.83
C ALA A 207 -6.29 25.02 -13.35
N ALA A 208 -5.89 26.25 -13.02
CA ALA A 208 -6.08 26.82 -11.69
C ALA A 208 -7.55 27.20 -11.45
N GLY A 209 -7.98 27.18 -10.20
CA GLY A 209 -9.33 27.53 -9.74
C GLY A 209 -9.92 26.48 -8.80
N THR A 210 -11.20 26.61 -8.50
CA THR A 210 -11.89 25.74 -7.55
C THR A 210 -12.57 24.58 -8.28
N TYR A 211 -12.31 23.36 -7.81
CA TYR A 211 -12.95 22.15 -8.28
C TYR A 211 -13.84 21.56 -7.19
N SER A 212 -14.96 20.97 -7.58
CA SER A 212 -15.81 20.13 -6.75
C SER A 212 -15.86 18.72 -7.34
N LEU A 213 -15.64 17.73 -6.49
CA LEU A 213 -15.73 16.32 -6.84
C LEU A 213 -16.65 15.63 -5.85
N THR A 214 -17.79 15.11 -6.32
CA THR A 214 -18.76 14.39 -5.47
C THR A 214 -18.66 12.90 -5.77
N LEU A 215 -18.51 12.08 -4.72
CA LEU A 215 -18.47 10.63 -4.83
C LEU A 215 -19.33 9.97 -3.78
N HIS A 216 -19.72 8.72 -4.04
CA HIS A 216 -20.18 7.79 -3.03
C HIS A 216 -19.35 6.49 -3.05
N GLY A 217 -19.33 5.79 -1.93
CA GLY A 217 -18.74 4.47 -1.80
C GLY A 217 -19.77 3.36 -1.99
N GLU A 218 -19.41 2.31 -2.70
CA GLU A 218 -20.17 1.06 -2.80
C GLU A 218 -19.31 -0.11 -2.35
N VAL A 219 -19.81 -0.93 -1.43
CA VAL A 219 -19.05 -2.03 -0.82
C VAL A 219 -19.86 -3.31 -0.88
N ASP A 220 -19.38 -4.28 -1.64
CA ASP A 220 -19.95 -5.63 -1.70
C ASP A 220 -19.40 -6.46 -0.53
N THR A 221 -20.29 -7.00 0.30
CA THR A 221 -19.92 -7.85 1.45
C THR A 221 -20.69 -9.18 1.40
N PRO A 222 -20.28 -10.21 2.16
CA PRO A 222 -21.06 -11.45 2.31
C PRO A 222 -22.47 -11.24 2.87
N LYS A 223 -22.75 -10.10 3.52
CA LYS A 223 -24.05 -9.76 4.09
C LYS A 223 -24.92 -8.92 3.14
N GLY A 224 -24.39 -8.52 1.98
CA GLY A 224 -25.05 -7.64 1.03
C GLY A 224 -24.21 -6.40 0.71
N ARG A 225 -24.77 -5.55 -0.15
CA ARG A 225 -24.15 -4.31 -0.62
C ARG A 225 -24.44 -3.16 0.33
N LEU A 226 -23.40 -2.39 0.65
CA LEU A 226 -23.50 -1.14 1.42
C LEU A 226 -23.18 0.03 0.49
N VAL A 227 -23.87 1.15 0.70
CA VAL A 227 -23.67 2.39 -0.06
C VAL A 227 -23.57 3.54 0.92
N SER A 228 -22.57 4.42 0.76
CA SER A 228 -22.45 5.64 1.56
C SER A 228 -23.37 6.73 1.02
N ASP A 229 -23.67 7.73 1.86
CA ASP A 229 -24.16 9.01 1.33
C ASP A 229 -23.08 9.64 0.42
N PRO A 230 -23.48 10.41 -0.62
CA PRO A 230 -22.52 11.17 -1.43
C PRO A 230 -21.78 12.21 -0.58
N ALA A 231 -20.48 12.34 -0.81
CA ALA A 231 -19.61 13.32 -0.16
C ALA A 231 -18.96 14.24 -1.21
N ALA A 232 -19.06 15.55 -0.98
CA ALA A 232 -18.49 16.57 -1.86
C ALA A 232 -17.12 17.05 -1.35
N TYR A 233 -16.12 16.98 -2.21
CA TYR A 233 -14.74 17.38 -1.95
C TYR A 233 -14.41 18.65 -2.71
N THR A 234 -13.83 19.64 -2.02
CA THR A 234 -13.39 20.90 -2.64
C THR A 234 -11.87 20.94 -2.78
N PHE A 235 -11.39 21.08 -4.02
CA PHE A 235 -9.98 21.37 -4.29
C PHE A 235 -9.81 22.83 -4.71
N ALA A 236 -8.89 23.54 -4.07
CA ALA A 236 -8.53 24.90 -4.42
C ALA A 236 -7.14 24.88 -5.08
N VAL A 237 -7.08 25.11 -6.39
CA VAL A 237 -5.86 24.95 -7.20
C VAL A 237 -5.26 26.31 -7.55
N GLY A 238 -4.02 26.54 -7.13
CA GLY A 238 -3.29 27.80 -7.27
C GLY A 238 -3.59 28.81 -6.14
N ALA A 239 -2.68 29.77 -5.93
CA ALA A 239 -2.75 30.71 -4.82
C ALA A 239 -4.06 31.51 -4.77
N THR A 240 -4.58 31.95 -5.92
CA THR A 240 -5.83 32.71 -6.00
C THR A 240 -7.03 31.91 -5.50
N ALA A 241 -7.16 30.65 -5.92
CA ALA A 241 -8.28 29.79 -5.50
C ALA A 241 -8.19 29.48 -4.01
N ILE A 242 -6.97 29.22 -3.50
CA ILE A 242 -6.74 28.97 -2.06
C ILE A 242 -7.14 30.19 -1.24
N ALA A 243 -6.69 31.40 -1.62
CA ALA A 243 -7.03 32.63 -0.92
C ALA A 243 -8.55 32.90 -0.90
N GLN A 244 -9.25 32.58 -2.00
CA GLN A 244 -10.72 32.71 -2.08
C GLN A 244 -11.45 31.66 -1.24
N ALA A 245 -10.92 30.44 -1.13
CA ALA A 245 -11.52 29.35 -0.37
C ALA A 245 -11.38 29.53 1.16
N THR A 246 -10.44 30.36 1.61
CA THR A 246 -10.24 30.72 3.03
C THR A 246 -10.27 32.24 3.24
N PRO A 247 -11.44 32.88 3.32
CA PRO A 247 -11.53 34.29 3.67
C PRO A 247 -10.96 34.54 5.09
N GLY A 248 -9.82 35.24 5.17
CA GLY A 248 -9.17 35.60 6.45
C GLY A 248 -7.78 34.98 6.71
N ALA A 249 -7.25 34.17 5.80
CA ALA A 249 -5.87 33.69 5.89
C ALA A 249 -4.89 34.73 5.31
N SER A 250 -4.11 35.40 6.16
CA SER A 250 -2.97 36.21 5.74
C SER A 250 -1.94 35.34 5.00
N ALA A 251 -1.24 35.94 4.03
CA ALA A 251 -0.27 35.29 3.16
C ALA A 251 0.79 34.46 3.94
N PRO A 252 1.33 33.37 3.36
CA PRO A 252 2.39 32.59 4.00
C PRO A 252 3.63 33.47 4.20
N VAL A 253 4.11 33.56 5.45
CA VAL A 253 5.42 34.14 5.76
C VAL A 253 6.48 33.11 5.39
N GLU A 254 7.39 33.52 4.50
CA GLU A 254 8.57 32.75 4.09
C GLU A 254 9.51 32.54 5.30
N PRO A 255 9.99 31.31 5.61
CA PRO A 255 10.87 31.11 6.75
C PRO A 255 12.28 31.62 6.46
N SER A 256 12.73 32.62 7.21
CA SER A 256 14.14 33.01 7.32
C SER A 256 14.97 31.91 7.98
N THR A 257 16.07 31.52 7.34
CA THR A 257 17.12 30.59 7.81
C THR A 257 17.81 31.05 9.09
N PRO A 258 17.97 30.18 10.11
CA PRO A 258 18.96 30.38 11.16
C PRO A 258 20.27 29.64 10.86
N SER A 259 21.38 30.38 10.91
CA SER A 259 22.76 29.89 10.94
C SER A 259 23.04 29.08 12.20
N THR A 260 23.40 27.80 12.08
CA THR A 260 23.98 27.01 13.17
C THR A 260 25.51 27.04 13.09
N GLY A 261 26.12 27.84 13.98
CA GLY A 261 27.50 27.64 14.38
C GLY A 261 27.55 26.79 15.65
N SER A 262 28.20 25.62 15.59
CA SER A 262 28.57 24.88 16.79
C SER A 262 29.82 24.02 16.54
N THR A 263 30.85 24.33 17.32
CA THR A 263 32.17 23.68 17.42
C THR A 263 32.06 22.29 18.08
N PRO A 264 32.92 21.31 17.74
CA PRO A 264 32.85 19.96 18.30
C PRO A 264 33.69 19.79 19.60
N PRO A 265 33.24 19.00 20.59
CA PRO A 265 34.08 18.55 21.71
C PRO A 265 34.75 17.18 21.44
N PRO A 266 35.85 16.85 22.16
CA PRO A 266 36.86 15.90 21.70
C PRO A 266 36.64 14.44 22.13
N ALA A 267 37.37 13.56 21.44
CA ALA A 267 37.41 12.10 21.59
C ALA A 267 37.94 11.59 22.95
N PRO A 268 37.54 10.40 23.43
CA PRO A 268 38.20 9.72 24.54
C PRO A 268 39.38 8.84 24.07
N ALA A 269 40.45 8.84 24.88
CA ALA A 269 41.64 8.00 24.77
C ALA A 269 41.47 6.64 25.51
N PRO A 270 42.38 5.66 25.32
CA PRO A 270 42.11 4.23 25.48
C PRO A 270 42.34 3.71 26.91
N GLN A 271 41.64 2.62 27.29
CA GLN A 271 41.87 1.88 28.53
C GLN A 271 42.42 0.46 28.30
N SER A 272 43.30 0.12 29.25
CA SER A 272 44.27 -0.97 29.31
C SER A 272 43.69 -2.35 29.62
N THR A 273 44.44 -3.36 29.17
CA THR A 273 44.39 -4.80 29.43
C THR A 273 44.73 -5.24 30.86
N ALA A 274 44.10 -6.33 31.33
CA ALA A 274 44.65 -7.53 32.05
C ALA A 274 43.58 -8.19 32.97
N PRO A 275 43.77 -9.41 33.54
CA PRO A 275 44.22 -10.71 33.00
C PRO A 275 43.23 -11.88 33.27
N GLN A 276 43.38 -13.00 32.55
CA GLN A 276 42.59 -14.24 32.63
C GLN A 276 42.87 -15.10 33.89
N ALA A 277 41.85 -15.84 34.33
CA ALA A 277 41.92 -16.96 35.29
C ALA A 277 40.93 -18.09 34.85
N PRO A 278 40.97 -19.32 35.41
CA PRO A 278 41.33 -20.55 34.68
C PRO A 278 40.16 -21.39 34.13
N VAL A 279 40.49 -22.22 33.16
CA VAL A 279 39.59 -23.08 32.35
C VAL A 279 39.08 -24.29 33.14
N GLN A 280 37.76 -24.48 33.18
CA GLN A 280 37.10 -25.76 33.49
C GLN A 280 36.79 -26.54 32.19
N PRO A 281 36.68 -27.89 32.21
CA PRO A 281 36.48 -28.68 31.00
C PRO A 281 35.11 -28.41 30.39
N ALA A 282 35.09 -27.87 29.17
CA ALA A 282 33.89 -27.42 28.50
C ALA A 282 33.01 -28.58 28.01
N ALA A 283 31.71 -28.50 28.31
CA ALA A 283 30.68 -29.15 27.50
C ALA A 283 30.82 -28.69 26.04
N GLU A 284 30.50 -29.57 25.09
CA GLU A 284 30.64 -29.32 23.65
C GLU A 284 29.86 -28.06 23.22
N GLN A 285 30.54 -26.93 23.13
CA GLN A 285 29.92 -25.60 22.97
C GLN A 285 29.73 -25.26 21.48
N CYS A 286 28.55 -24.73 21.15
CA CYS A 286 28.26 -24.23 19.80
C CYS A 286 28.97 -22.90 19.56
N LEU A 287 29.77 -22.81 18.49
CA LEU A 287 30.59 -21.64 18.18
C LEU A 287 30.08 -20.89 16.95
N PRO A 288 30.03 -19.54 16.98
CA PRO A 288 29.65 -18.74 15.82
C PRO A 288 30.76 -18.79 14.78
N THR A 289 30.47 -19.44 13.65
CA THR A 289 31.43 -19.70 12.59
C THR A 289 31.09 -18.83 11.37
N PRO A 290 32.00 -17.95 10.92
CA PRO A 290 31.79 -17.16 9.72
C PRO A 290 31.88 -18.05 8.48
N VAL A 291 30.88 -17.96 7.62
CA VAL A 291 30.84 -18.58 6.29
C VAL A 291 30.78 -17.47 5.27
N THR A 292 31.81 -17.38 4.43
CA THR A 292 31.96 -16.34 3.42
C THR A 292 31.70 -16.93 2.03
N SER A 293 30.72 -16.39 1.29
CA SER A 293 30.43 -16.82 -0.08
C SER A 293 30.95 -15.82 -1.11
N ASN A 294 32.08 -16.10 -1.78
CA ASN A 294 32.74 -15.13 -2.67
C ASN A 294 32.02 -14.89 -4.02
N GLY A 295 31.90 -13.62 -4.39
CA GLY A 295 31.65 -13.10 -5.73
C GLY A 295 32.25 -11.68 -5.86
N SER A 296 32.51 -11.19 -7.08
CA SER A 296 33.14 -9.90 -7.37
C SER A 296 32.16 -8.83 -7.90
N GLY A 297 32.15 -7.62 -7.32
CA GLY A 297 31.42 -6.42 -7.81
C GLY A 297 30.97 -5.43 -6.70
N THR A 298 31.26 -4.14 -6.85
CA THR A 298 30.99 -2.96 -5.96
C THR A 298 29.49 -2.63 -5.77
N ALA A 299 28.92 -1.97 -4.75
CA ALA A 299 28.99 -2.06 -3.28
C ALA A 299 27.54 -2.28 -2.80
N VAL A 300 27.34 -3.15 -1.80
CA VAL A 300 26.06 -3.28 -1.08
C VAL A 300 25.87 -2.04 -0.21
N GLY A 301 24.72 -1.38 -0.29
CA GLY A 301 24.43 -0.32 0.67
C GLY A 301 23.27 0.59 0.32
N GLY A 302 23.06 1.57 1.19
CA GLY A 302 21.96 2.52 1.14
C GLY A 302 21.11 2.44 2.39
N SER A 303 20.50 3.56 2.73
CA SER A 303 19.51 3.65 3.78
C SER A 303 18.43 4.64 3.38
N HIS A 304 17.23 4.42 3.91
CA HIS A 304 16.09 5.31 3.71
C HIS A 304 15.27 5.38 4.98
N THR A 305 14.81 6.58 5.32
CA THR A 305 13.94 6.81 6.47
C THR A 305 12.51 6.92 6.01
N ILE A 306 11.69 5.95 6.39
CA ILE A 306 10.23 6.04 6.28
C ILE A 306 9.75 6.86 7.47
N ARG A 307 8.94 7.89 7.21
CA ARG A 307 8.42 8.76 8.25
C ARG A 307 7.44 8.04 9.17
N ALA A 308 7.17 8.63 10.32
CA ALA A 308 6.08 8.22 11.19
C ALA A 308 4.75 8.11 10.43
N ASN A 309 3.92 7.13 10.81
CA ASN A 309 2.58 6.91 10.25
C ASN A 309 2.49 6.81 8.72
N THR A 310 3.54 6.30 8.11
CA THR A 310 3.64 6.21 6.67
C THR A 310 3.44 4.78 6.21
N HIS A 311 2.70 4.67 5.10
CA HIS A 311 2.55 3.48 4.30
C HIS A 311 2.98 3.80 2.88
N VAL A 312 3.98 3.09 2.35
CA VAL A 312 4.53 3.39 1.02
C VAL A 312 4.96 2.12 0.29
N HIS A 313 4.87 2.13 -1.04
CA HIS A 313 5.34 1.04 -1.90
C HIS A 313 6.47 1.49 -2.83
N PRO A 314 7.73 1.08 -2.57
CA PRO A 314 8.81 1.24 -3.52
C PRO A 314 8.75 0.15 -4.61
N ASN A 315 9.55 0.33 -5.64
CA ASN A 315 9.85 -0.70 -6.63
C ASN A 315 10.97 -1.60 -6.11
N TRP A 316 10.85 -2.92 -6.30
CA TRP A 316 11.92 -3.90 -6.06
C TRP A 316 12.30 -4.54 -7.39
N VAL A 317 13.57 -4.47 -7.79
CA VAL A 317 14.05 -5.02 -9.07
C VAL A 317 15.15 -6.04 -8.84
N PHE A 318 15.01 -7.23 -9.45
CA PHE A 318 15.96 -8.33 -9.42
C PHE A 318 16.46 -8.65 -10.83
N THR A 319 17.76 -8.87 -11.01
CA THR A 319 18.36 -9.01 -12.35
C THR A 319 18.59 -10.45 -12.82
N ALA A 320 18.31 -11.45 -11.98
CA ALA A 320 18.47 -12.87 -12.31
C ALA A 320 17.44 -13.72 -11.55
N PRO A 321 17.03 -14.88 -12.10
CA PRO A 321 16.17 -15.81 -11.38
C PRO A 321 16.98 -16.63 -10.38
N GLY A 322 16.35 -16.96 -9.25
CA GLY A 322 16.84 -17.84 -8.18
C GLY A 322 16.52 -17.30 -6.80
N VAL A 323 17.12 -17.89 -5.77
CA VAL A 323 16.81 -17.56 -4.37
C VAL A 323 17.63 -16.36 -3.92
N TYR A 324 16.95 -15.37 -3.33
CA TYR A 324 17.58 -14.21 -2.72
C TYR A 324 17.32 -14.14 -1.22
N LYS A 325 18.32 -13.70 -0.47
CA LYS A 325 18.26 -13.34 0.95
C LYS A 325 18.70 -11.90 1.10
N VAL A 326 17.81 -11.04 1.60
CA VAL A 326 18.03 -9.60 1.72
C VAL A 326 18.01 -9.24 3.20
N SER A 327 19.17 -8.87 3.75
CA SER A 327 19.29 -8.49 5.16
C SER A 327 19.12 -6.98 5.33
N ILE A 328 18.19 -6.57 6.19
CA ILE A 328 17.86 -5.17 6.45
C ILE A 328 17.93 -4.90 7.95
N THR A 329 18.55 -3.79 8.35
CA THR A 329 18.48 -3.22 9.69
C THR A 329 17.41 -2.13 9.74
N GLN A 330 16.48 -2.21 10.68
CA GLN A 330 15.58 -1.11 11.04
C GLN A 330 16.11 -0.39 12.28
N THR A 331 16.11 0.95 12.27
CA THR A 331 16.52 1.79 13.40
C THR A 331 15.49 2.88 13.66
N THR A 332 15.16 3.13 14.93
CA THR A 332 14.27 4.22 15.35
C THR A 332 14.69 4.78 16.71
N THR A 333 14.04 5.86 17.14
CA THR A 333 14.25 6.50 18.44
C THR A 333 13.00 6.32 19.31
N LEU A 334 13.16 5.67 20.46
CA LEU A 334 12.12 5.55 21.48
C LEU A 334 11.76 6.93 22.05
N LYS A 335 10.56 7.07 22.64
CA LYS A 335 10.15 8.30 23.34
C LYS A 335 11.03 8.64 24.56
N SER A 336 11.78 7.66 25.08
CA SER A 336 12.81 7.88 26.09
C SER A 336 14.08 8.56 25.54
N GLY A 337 14.19 8.75 24.22
CA GLY A 337 15.37 9.24 23.53
C GLY A 337 16.38 8.14 23.15
N ALA A 338 16.19 6.90 23.62
CA ALA A 338 17.07 5.79 23.28
C ALA A 338 16.93 5.39 21.81
N ARG A 339 18.07 5.26 21.10
CA ARG A 339 18.12 4.72 19.75
C ARG A 339 18.17 3.20 19.80
N VAL A 340 17.24 2.55 19.11
CA VAL A 340 17.11 1.08 19.08
C VAL A 340 17.14 0.57 17.65
N SER A 341 17.62 -0.65 17.46
CA SER A 341 17.71 -1.29 16.15
C SER A 341 17.34 -2.77 16.20
N THR A 342 16.99 -3.32 15.04
CA THR A 342 16.75 -4.75 14.82
C THR A 342 17.12 -5.12 13.39
N SER A 343 17.52 -6.36 13.14
CA SER A 343 17.88 -6.88 11.81
C SER A 343 17.12 -8.15 11.51
N ASP A 344 16.65 -8.28 10.27
CA ASP A 344 16.04 -9.52 9.78
C ASP A 344 16.36 -9.75 8.30
N ILE A 345 15.95 -10.91 7.77
CA ILE A 345 16.21 -11.36 6.40
C ILE A 345 14.89 -11.60 5.68
N LEU A 346 14.70 -10.90 4.56
CA LEU A 346 13.63 -11.18 3.60
C LEU A 346 14.08 -12.27 2.63
N SER A 347 13.17 -13.19 2.31
CA SER A 347 13.43 -14.30 1.38
C SER A 347 12.61 -14.14 0.10
N PHE A 348 13.26 -14.17 -1.05
CA PHE A 348 12.61 -14.14 -2.36
C PHE A 348 12.98 -15.37 -3.19
N ASN A 349 12.02 -15.90 -3.94
CA ASN A 349 12.26 -16.90 -4.99
C ASN A 349 11.95 -16.27 -6.35
N VAL A 350 12.98 -15.74 -7.01
CA VAL A 350 12.86 -14.99 -8.26
C VAL A 350 12.79 -15.95 -9.45
N GLY A 351 11.80 -15.78 -10.32
CA GLY A 351 11.48 -16.73 -11.38
C GLY A 351 10.79 -18.01 -10.89
N GLY A 352 10.36 -18.05 -9.63
CA GLY A 352 9.75 -19.21 -8.99
C GLY A 352 8.59 -18.84 -8.06
N ALA A 353 8.04 -19.86 -7.40
CA ALA A 353 6.94 -19.72 -6.44
C ALA A 353 7.46 -19.74 -5.00
N GLY A 354 6.69 -19.12 -4.11
CA GLY A 354 6.89 -19.11 -2.67
C GLY A 354 5.56 -19.37 -1.96
N ASN A 355 5.43 -18.85 -0.74
CA ASN A 355 4.16 -18.87 -0.02
C ASN A 355 3.52 -17.47 0.08
N ALA A 356 4.12 -16.47 -0.56
CA ALA A 356 3.69 -15.07 -0.66
C ALA A 356 3.82 -14.60 -2.11
N ASP A 357 3.04 -15.20 -3.01
CA ASP A 357 3.14 -14.99 -4.47
C ASP A 357 2.15 -13.94 -5.00
N SER A 358 1.17 -13.58 -4.18
CA SER A 358 0.14 -12.59 -4.48
C SER A 358 -0.47 -12.09 -3.18
N GLY A 359 -0.89 -10.83 -3.17
CA GLY A 359 -1.45 -10.15 -2.00
C GLY A 359 -0.67 -8.89 -1.65
N HIS A 360 -1.15 -8.17 -0.65
CA HIS A 360 -0.54 -6.95 -0.14
C HIS A 360 0.23 -7.27 1.16
N PHE A 361 1.48 -6.83 1.20
CA PHE A 361 2.42 -7.11 2.27
C PHE A 361 3.21 -5.86 2.61
N ASP A 362 3.32 -5.52 3.88
CA ASP A 362 4.19 -4.43 4.30
C ASP A 362 5.20 -4.91 5.32
N ILE A 363 6.47 -4.64 5.06
CA ILE A 363 7.47 -4.80 6.10
C ILE A 363 7.30 -3.61 7.05
N GLY A 364 7.08 -3.91 8.32
CA GLY A 364 6.90 -2.90 9.34
C GLY A 364 7.71 -3.17 10.59
N THR A 365 7.52 -2.31 11.58
CA THR A 365 8.27 -2.32 12.83
C THR A 365 7.31 -2.29 14.01
N SER A 366 7.41 -3.28 14.89
CA SER A 366 6.77 -3.24 16.21
C SER A 366 7.78 -2.78 17.27
N ALA A 367 7.28 -2.34 18.42
CA ALA A 367 8.09 -1.75 19.48
C ALA A 367 7.65 -2.26 20.86
N SER A 368 8.65 -2.57 21.67
CA SER A 368 8.55 -2.83 23.11
C SER A 368 9.07 -1.61 23.90
N PRO A 369 9.03 -1.60 25.24
CA PRO A 369 9.60 -0.51 26.03
C PRO A 369 11.09 -0.23 25.79
N SER A 370 11.87 -1.22 25.34
CA SER A 370 13.33 -1.12 25.21
C SER A 370 13.90 -1.64 23.89
N SER A 371 13.06 -2.17 22.99
CA SER A 371 13.51 -2.79 21.73
C SER A 371 12.47 -2.63 20.61
N ILE A 372 12.87 -2.96 19.39
CA ILE A 372 11.99 -3.07 18.23
C ILE A 372 12.13 -4.44 17.55
N SER A 373 11.15 -4.81 16.75
CA SER A 373 11.16 -6.05 15.97
C SER A 373 10.57 -5.82 14.58
N MET A 374 11.25 -6.35 13.57
CA MET A 374 10.76 -6.34 12.18
C MET A 374 9.65 -7.39 12.04
N LEU A 375 8.54 -7.00 11.43
CA LEU A 375 7.41 -7.88 11.11
C LEU A 375 6.96 -7.60 9.67
N VAL A 376 6.21 -8.51 9.09
CA VAL A 376 5.47 -8.29 7.84
C VAL A 376 3.98 -8.29 8.16
N LYS A 377 3.29 -7.19 7.82
CA LYS A 377 1.84 -7.12 7.78
C LYS A 377 1.36 -7.87 6.54
N ASP A 378 0.73 -9.01 6.73
CA ASP A 378 0.13 -9.85 5.70
C ASP A 378 -1.39 -9.61 5.67
N ASP A 379 -1.84 -8.90 4.65
CA ASP A 379 -3.24 -8.46 4.49
C ASP A 379 -4.13 -9.48 3.75
N ARG A 380 -3.61 -10.68 3.46
CA ARG A 380 -4.39 -11.74 2.79
C ARG A 380 -5.52 -12.30 3.65
N SER A 381 -5.45 -12.09 4.96
CA SER A 381 -6.53 -12.39 5.89
C SER A 381 -6.96 -11.13 6.62
N GLN A 382 -8.22 -11.08 7.06
CA GLN A 382 -8.78 -9.98 7.81
C GLN A 382 -9.26 -10.45 9.21
N PRO A 383 -8.77 -9.86 10.32
CA PRO A 383 -7.78 -8.79 10.37
C PRO A 383 -6.39 -9.24 9.85
N ALA A 384 -5.62 -8.27 9.37
CA ALA A 384 -4.23 -8.45 8.94
C ALA A 384 -3.42 -9.22 9.99
N ARG A 385 -2.52 -10.08 9.53
CA ARG A 385 -1.60 -10.80 10.43
C ARG A 385 -0.24 -10.14 10.40
N TRP A 386 0.34 -9.89 11.56
CA TRP A 386 1.74 -9.52 11.66
C TRP A 386 2.57 -10.78 11.87
N VAL A 387 3.38 -11.14 10.88
CA VAL A 387 4.16 -12.37 10.86
C VAL A 387 5.65 -12.08 10.81
N ALA A 388 6.48 -13.04 11.23
CA ALA A 388 7.93 -12.91 11.11
C ALA A 388 8.35 -12.97 9.63
N PRO A 389 9.34 -12.16 9.19
CA PRO A 389 9.88 -12.24 7.82
C PRO A 389 10.29 -13.65 7.40
N SER A 390 10.86 -14.44 8.31
CA SER A 390 11.28 -15.83 8.08
C SER A 390 10.14 -16.80 7.73
N SER A 391 8.89 -16.45 8.03
CA SER A 391 7.71 -17.25 7.68
C SER A 391 7.25 -17.07 6.23
N LEU A 392 7.80 -16.08 5.52
CA LEU A 392 7.41 -15.74 4.16
C LEU A 392 8.58 -15.96 3.18
N VAL A 393 8.23 -16.51 2.02
CA VAL A 393 9.05 -16.54 0.82
C VAL A 393 8.24 -15.86 -0.28
N PHE A 394 8.69 -14.68 -0.71
CA PHE A 394 8.04 -13.92 -1.78
C PHE A 394 8.40 -14.53 -3.14
N GLY A 395 7.44 -15.18 -3.79
CA GLY A 395 7.63 -15.72 -5.14
C GLY A 395 7.43 -14.64 -6.20
N LEU A 396 8.35 -14.57 -7.16
CA LEU A 396 8.25 -13.69 -8.33
C LEU A 396 8.21 -14.55 -9.59
N GLY A 397 7.01 -15.02 -9.91
CA GLY A 397 6.75 -15.82 -11.11
C GLY A 397 6.81 -15.01 -12.41
N SER A 398 6.29 -15.58 -13.50
CA SER A 398 6.30 -14.93 -14.82
C SER A 398 5.56 -13.59 -14.86
N ALA A 399 4.55 -13.37 -13.99
CA ALA A 399 3.83 -12.10 -13.91
C ALA A 399 4.71 -10.93 -13.42
N ALA A 400 5.79 -11.21 -12.68
CA ALA A 400 6.75 -10.21 -12.22
C ALA A 400 7.86 -9.96 -13.26
N GLU A 401 7.95 -10.77 -14.31
CA GLU A 401 9.01 -10.70 -15.31
C GLU A 401 8.77 -9.56 -16.30
N THR A 402 9.81 -8.80 -16.60
CA THR A 402 9.76 -7.71 -17.57
C THR A 402 11.14 -7.42 -18.15
N THR A 403 11.22 -6.45 -19.06
CA THR A 403 12.48 -5.99 -19.66
C THR A 403 12.86 -4.64 -19.10
N ALA A 404 14.12 -4.48 -18.71
CA ALA A 404 14.66 -3.22 -18.22
C ALA A 404 14.57 -2.13 -19.31
N PRO A 405 13.91 -0.98 -19.04
CA PRO A 405 13.89 0.16 -19.94
C PRO A 405 15.25 0.89 -19.93
N ALA A 406 15.37 1.89 -20.80
CA ALA A 406 16.38 2.93 -20.61
C ALA A 406 16.05 3.74 -19.33
N GLY A 407 17.06 4.20 -18.59
CA GLY A 407 16.91 5.04 -17.39
C GLY A 407 17.03 4.30 -16.06
N ILE A 408 17.23 2.97 -16.06
CA ILE A 408 17.51 2.17 -14.86
C ILE A 408 18.88 1.46 -14.91
N GLU A 409 19.82 1.98 -15.69
CA GLU A 409 21.14 1.38 -15.94
C GLU A 409 21.99 1.23 -14.68
N PHE A 410 21.61 1.89 -13.59
CA PHE A 410 22.21 1.69 -12.28
C PHE A 410 21.99 0.28 -11.71
N ILE A 411 20.96 -0.44 -12.18
CA ILE A 411 20.65 -1.81 -11.75
C ILE A 411 20.68 -2.82 -12.90
N ALA A 412 20.18 -2.47 -14.08
CA ALA A 412 20.08 -3.39 -15.21
C ALA A 412 20.29 -2.66 -16.54
N LYS A 413 20.97 -3.31 -17.50
CA LYS A 413 21.15 -2.74 -18.83
C LYS A 413 19.79 -2.66 -19.54
N GLN A 414 19.57 -1.64 -20.37
CA GLN A 414 18.40 -1.60 -21.24
C GLN A 414 18.28 -2.90 -22.04
N GLY A 415 17.07 -3.46 -22.12
CA GLY A 415 16.80 -4.73 -22.81
C GLY A 415 17.11 -5.97 -21.97
N GLN A 416 17.72 -5.83 -20.79
CA GLN A 416 17.98 -6.96 -19.89
C GLN A 416 16.67 -7.47 -19.27
N ARG A 417 16.49 -8.79 -19.25
CA ARG A 417 15.41 -9.46 -18.52
C ARG A 417 15.58 -9.26 -17.02
N ILE A 418 14.51 -8.84 -16.35
CA ILE A 418 14.47 -8.56 -14.90
C ILE A 418 13.14 -9.04 -14.30
N TRP A 419 13.07 -9.11 -12.98
CA TRP A 419 11.85 -9.35 -12.21
C TRP A 419 11.58 -8.17 -11.31
N MET A 420 10.32 -7.75 -11.22
CA MET A 420 9.94 -6.51 -10.54
C MET A 420 8.71 -6.70 -9.66
N ILE A 421 8.80 -6.21 -8.42
CA ILE A 421 7.63 -5.80 -7.64
C ILE A 421 7.45 -4.32 -7.90
N SER A 422 6.34 -3.95 -8.52
CA SER A 422 6.01 -2.56 -8.85
C SER A 422 5.47 -1.82 -7.64
N SER A 423 5.67 -0.49 -7.60
CA SER A 423 5.03 0.39 -6.63
C SER A 423 3.50 0.34 -6.72
N SER A 424 2.94 -0.08 -7.86
CA SER A 424 1.52 -0.34 -8.03
C SER A 424 1.23 -1.84 -8.09
N GLN A 425 0.09 -2.24 -7.53
CA GLN A 425 -0.29 -3.64 -7.47
C GLN A 425 -0.40 -4.27 -8.87
N VAL A 426 0.24 -5.42 -9.05
CA VAL A 426 0.13 -6.25 -10.24
C VAL A 426 -0.50 -7.59 -9.83
N PRO A 427 -1.54 -8.08 -10.52
CA PRO A 427 -2.10 -9.39 -10.24
C PRO A 427 -1.03 -10.49 -10.29
N SER A 428 -1.08 -11.44 -9.34
CA SER A 428 -0.11 -12.54 -9.25
C SER A 428 1.35 -12.11 -9.02
N VAL A 429 1.55 -10.92 -8.46
CA VAL A 429 2.82 -10.45 -7.92
C VAL A 429 2.57 -10.00 -6.47
N PRO A 430 3.43 -10.36 -5.49
CA PRO A 430 3.31 -9.82 -4.14
C PRO A 430 3.54 -8.32 -4.17
N TRP A 431 2.59 -7.55 -3.64
CA TRP A 431 2.71 -6.10 -3.55
C TRP A 431 3.36 -5.74 -2.21
N LEU A 432 4.66 -5.48 -2.25
CA LEU A 432 5.51 -5.34 -1.07
C LEU A 432 5.81 -3.87 -0.77
N GLY A 433 5.41 -3.41 0.42
CA GLY A 433 5.58 -2.04 0.90
C GLY A 433 6.38 -1.94 2.21
N ALA A 434 6.44 -0.72 2.73
CA ALA A 434 6.95 -0.38 4.05
C ALA A 434 5.85 0.29 4.88
N ASN A 435 5.78 -0.05 6.17
CA ASN A 435 4.71 0.41 7.06
C ASN A 435 5.25 0.77 8.45
N THR A 436 5.08 2.03 8.84
CA THR A 436 5.38 2.56 10.19
C THR A 436 4.11 2.82 11.01
N MET A 437 3.01 2.16 10.66
CA MET A 437 1.70 2.32 11.28
C MET A 437 1.37 1.29 12.36
N HIS A 438 2.34 0.48 12.79
CA HIS A 438 2.09 -0.49 13.87
C HIS A 438 1.72 0.26 15.17
N PRO A 439 0.60 -0.08 15.86
CA PRO A 439 0.13 0.69 17.03
C PRO A 439 1.18 0.86 18.14
N SER A 440 1.99 -0.17 18.37
CA SER A 440 3.06 -0.09 19.38
C SER A 440 4.16 0.91 19.02
N LEU A 441 4.42 1.13 17.73
CA LEU A 441 5.46 2.04 17.25
C LEU A 441 5.07 3.49 17.60
N PHE A 442 3.82 3.88 17.36
CA PHE A 442 3.28 5.18 17.81
C PHE A 442 3.29 5.35 19.32
N ALA A 443 2.89 4.30 20.03
CA ALA A 443 2.82 4.37 21.48
C ALA A 443 4.20 4.65 22.09
N ARG A 444 5.29 4.15 21.48
CA ARG A 444 6.59 4.03 22.14
C ARG A 444 7.74 4.78 21.48
N THR A 445 7.61 5.24 20.24
CA THR A 445 8.71 5.85 19.47
C THR A 445 8.33 7.23 18.94
N THR A 446 9.31 7.90 18.33
CA THR A 446 9.12 9.12 17.53
C THR A 446 8.49 8.84 16.16
N GLY A 447 8.40 7.57 15.76
CA GLY A 447 7.65 7.08 14.60
C GLY A 447 8.50 6.87 13.34
N ASP A 448 9.53 7.68 13.11
CA ASP A 448 10.44 7.51 11.96
C ASP A 448 11.24 6.21 12.08
N VAL A 449 11.35 5.46 10.98
CA VAL A 449 12.13 4.22 10.91
C VAL A 449 13.10 4.28 9.74
N THR A 450 14.40 4.25 10.02
CA THR A 450 15.45 4.11 9.01
C THR A 450 15.69 2.64 8.70
N TRP A 451 15.55 2.27 7.43
CA TRP A 451 15.98 0.99 6.89
C TRP A 451 17.38 1.14 6.31
N THR A 452 18.27 0.21 6.63
CA THR A 452 19.62 0.13 6.06
C THR A 452 19.82 -1.26 5.48
N LEU A 453 20.27 -1.35 4.23
CA LEU A 453 20.61 -2.63 3.62
C LEU A 453 21.96 -3.12 4.16
N ASN A 454 21.95 -4.29 4.79
CA ASN A 454 23.16 -4.93 5.30
C ASN A 454 23.82 -5.82 4.23
N GLY A 455 23.02 -6.51 3.42
CA GLY A 455 23.49 -7.60 2.57
C GLY A 455 22.44 -8.10 1.59
N VAL A 456 22.87 -8.51 0.40
CA VAL A 456 22.06 -9.27 -0.57
C VAL A 456 22.86 -10.51 -0.97
N SER A 457 22.28 -11.69 -0.76
CA SER A 457 22.77 -12.95 -1.32
C SER A 457 21.78 -13.41 -2.38
N GLY A 458 22.26 -13.79 -3.56
CA GLY A 458 21.42 -14.28 -4.66
C GLY A 458 22.15 -14.27 -6.00
N PRO A 459 21.57 -14.82 -7.07
CA PRO A 459 22.26 -14.97 -8.36
C PRO A 459 22.45 -13.67 -9.17
N GLY A 460 21.82 -12.56 -8.79
CA GLY A 460 21.91 -11.28 -9.50
C GLY A 460 21.76 -10.10 -8.56
N SER A 461 21.68 -8.88 -9.10
CA SER A 461 21.53 -7.67 -8.31
C SER A 461 20.09 -7.44 -7.85
N LEU A 462 19.96 -6.65 -6.77
CA LEU A 462 18.72 -6.10 -6.24
C LEU A 462 18.84 -4.57 -6.13
N ALA A 463 17.77 -3.85 -6.48
CA ALA A 463 17.59 -2.46 -6.09
C ALA A 463 16.17 -2.20 -5.57
N VAL A 464 16.07 -1.29 -4.60
CA VAL A 464 14.82 -0.77 -4.06
C VAL A 464 14.80 0.75 -4.20
N PHE A 465 13.77 1.29 -4.84
CA PHE A 465 13.66 2.72 -5.13
C PHE A 465 12.21 3.15 -5.33
N GLU A 466 11.88 4.38 -4.98
CA GLU A 466 10.59 5.00 -5.31
C GLU A 466 10.44 5.20 -6.81
N SER A 467 9.20 5.19 -7.29
CA SER A 467 8.89 5.66 -8.63
C SER A 467 9.28 7.13 -8.78
N GLY A 468 9.87 7.48 -9.92
CA GLY A 468 10.14 8.88 -10.22
C GLY A 468 8.84 9.62 -10.52
N ASN A 469 8.85 10.94 -10.31
CA ASN A 469 7.72 11.79 -10.62
C ASN A 469 7.80 12.30 -12.06
N PHE A 470 6.66 12.28 -12.76
CA PHE A 470 6.39 12.94 -14.03
C PHE A 470 7.50 12.84 -15.10
N GLY A 471 7.80 11.62 -15.53
CA GLY A 471 8.78 11.35 -16.60
C GLY A 471 10.17 10.95 -16.09
N SER A 472 10.43 11.05 -14.78
CA SER A 472 11.52 10.27 -14.17
C SER A 472 11.04 8.86 -13.87
N LEU A 473 11.83 7.84 -14.22
CA LEU A 473 11.53 6.45 -13.87
C LEU A 473 11.90 6.10 -12.42
N VAL A 474 12.92 6.78 -11.90
CA VAL A 474 13.54 6.49 -10.61
C VAL A 474 13.45 7.73 -9.75
N GLY A 475 12.82 7.59 -8.59
CA GLY A 475 12.79 8.59 -7.54
C GLY A 475 13.93 8.37 -6.55
N THR A 476 13.62 8.48 -5.26
CA THR A 476 14.59 8.21 -4.20
C THR A 476 15.03 6.76 -4.23
N ARG A 477 16.33 6.52 -4.36
CA ARG A 477 16.90 5.18 -4.18
C ARG A 477 16.99 4.89 -2.70
N TRP A 478 16.41 3.78 -2.26
CA TRP A 478 16.47 3.38 -0.87
C TRP A 478 17.78 2.63 -0.60
N PHE A 479 18.02 1.56 -1.36
CA PHE A 479 19.21 0.74 -1.26
C PHE A 479 19.34 -0.23 -2.43
N GLY A 480 20.52 -0.83 -2.59
CA GLY A 480 20.76 -1.88 -3.58
C GLY A 480 22.04 -2.66 -3.32
N GLY A 481 22.16 -3.82 -3.95
CA GLY A 481 23.32 -4.69 -3.81
C GLY A 481 23.43 -5.67 -4.96
N ILE A 482 24.64 -6.09 -5.27
CA ILE A 482 24.92 -7.09 -6.30
C ILE A 482 24.94 -8.47 -5.63
N GLY A 483 24.20 -9.45 -6.16
CA GLY A 483 24.16 -10.82 -5.65
C GLY A 483 25.47 -11.60 -5.79
N SER A 484 26.49 -11.05 -6.44
CA SER A 484 27.84 -11.59 -6.43
C SER A 484 28.74 -10.86 -5.43
N GLY A 485 28.26 -10.65 -4.20
CA GLY A 485 29.04 -10.05 -3.11
C GLY A 485 29.39 -11.06 -2.01
N SER A 486 30.64 -11.02 -1.55
CA SER A 486 31.09 -11.76 -0.36
C SER A 486 30.29 -11.36 0.88
N THR A 487 29.25 -12.14 1.22
CA THR A 487 28.51 -11.99 2.47
C THR A 487 29.08 -12.99 3.48
N THR A 488 29.57 -12.50 4.61
CA THR A 488 29.93 -13.35 5.75
C THR A 488 28.71 -13.53 6.63
N VAL A 489 28.16 -14.74 6.62
CA VAL A 489 27.04 -15.15 7.49
C VAL A 489 27.60 -16.02 8.61
N TYR A 490 27.17 -15.80 9.85
CA TYR A 490 27.56 -16.59 11.00
C TYR A 490 26.56 -17.73 11.22
N VAL A 491 27.05 -18.96 11.16
CA VAL A 491 26.31 -20.19 11.49
C VAL A 491 26.79 -20.77 12.82
N GLY A 492 26.01 -21.64 13.48
CA GLY A 492 26.49 -22.38 14.64
C GLY A 492 27.16 -23.69 14.24
N ARG A 493 28.40 -23.92 14.71
CA ARG A 493 29.14 -25.18 14.52
C ARG A 493 29.76 -25.68 15.83
N THR A 494 29.73 -26.99 16.06
CA THR A 494 30.54 -27.66 17.09
C THR A 494 32.00 -27.75 16.64
N ALA A 495 32.91 -28.10 17.56
CA ALA A 495 34.34 -28.21 17.26
C ALA A 495 34.68 -29.21 16.13
N ASP A 496 33.82 -30.22 15.91
CA ASP A 496 33.95 -31.20 14.83
C ASP A 496 33.12 -30.85 13.57
N GLY A 497 32.54 -29.64 13.51
CA GLY A 497 31.89 -29.09 12.33
C GLY A 497 30.42 -29.46 12.14
N ARG A 498 29.78 -30.16 13.10
CA ARG A 498 28.33 -30.42 13.05
C ARG A 498 27.54 -29.11 13.24
N PRO A 499 26.41 -28.91 12.53
CA PRO A 499 25.52 -27.78 12.79
C PRO A 499 25.02 -27.79 14.24
N CYS A 500 24.95 -26.61 14.85
CA CYS A 500 24.37 -26.41 16.18
C CYS A 500 23.69 -25.03 16.25
N GLU A 501 22.85 -24.82 17.25
CA GLU A 501 22.19 -23.54 17.50
C GLU A 501 23.06 -22.69 18.43
N LEU A 502 23.23 -21.42 18.10
CA LEU A 502 23.93 -20.46 18.95
C LEU A 502 23.02 -20.06 20.11
N ASP A 503 23.62 -19.79 21.27
CA ASP A 503 22.88 -19.21 22.38
C ASP A 503 22.42 -17.77 22.07
N GLN A 504 21.35 -17.35 22.74
CA GLN A 504 20.74 -16.04 22.49
C GLN A 504 21.71 -14.89 22.75
N ALA A 505 22.58 -14.99 23.75
CA ALA A 505 23.58 -13.97 24.07
C ALA A 505 24.60 -13.79 22.93
N THR A 506 25.02 -14.88 22.30
CA THR A 506 25.93 -14.87 21.15
C THR A 506 25.25 -14.28 19.93
N ILE A 507 23.97 -14.62 19.68
CA ILE A 507 23.18 -14.05 18.58
C ILE A 507 23.01 -12.55 18.77
N ASP A 508 22.64 -12.11 19.97
CA ASP A 508 22.44 -10.70 20.30
C ASP A 508 23.74 -9.91 20.17
N ARG A 509 24.87 -10.48 20.61
CA ARG A 509 26.20 -9.89 20.41
C ARG A 509 26.53 -9.76 18.92
N LEU A 510 26.36 -10.82 18.13
CA LEU A 510 26.64 -10.79 16.68
C LEU A 510 25.77 -9.74 15.98
N ARG A 511 24.49 -9.65 16.32
CA ARG A 511 23.56 -8.65 15.77
C ARG A 511 23.91 -7.24 16.21
N ALA A 512 24.29 -7.04 17.47
CA ALA A 512 24.77 -5.75 17.97
C ALA A 512 26.07 -5.30 17.28
N GLU A 513 26.91 -6.26 16.86
CA GLU A 513 28.11 -6.04 16.04
C GLU A 513 27.80 -5.87 14.53
N GLY A 514 26.53 -5.88 14.12
CA GLY A 514 26.10 -5.76 12.72
C GLY A 514 26.37 -6.99 11.87
N LYS A 515 26.62 -8.16 12.48
CA LYS A 515 26.89 -9.42 11.80
C LYS A 515 25.59 -10.15 11.45
N ILE A 516 25.57 -10.78 10.29
CA ILE A 516 24.42 -11.56 9.80
C ILE A 516 24.49 -12.96 10.42
N VAL A 517 23.45 -13.38 11.13
CA VAL A 517 23.34 -14.72 11.72
C VAL A 517 22.34 -15.55 10.91
N ASP A 518 22.73 -16.75 10.48
CA ASP A 518 21.87 -17.64 9.69
C ASP A 518 20.70 -18.17 10.53
N GLY A 519 19.56 -18.43 9.87
CA GLY A 519 18.38 -19.01 10.52
C GLY A 519 18.66 -20.38 11.15
N SER A 520 19.58 -21.18 10.58
CA SER A 520 20.00 -22.47 11.12
C SER A 520 20.77 -22.36 12.44
N ALA A 521 21.21 -21.16 12.81
CA ALA A 521 21.97 -20.88 14.02
C ALA A 521 21.11 -20.28 15.14
N LEU A 522 19.82 -20.03 14.89
CA LEU A 522 18.88 -19.53 15.90
C LEU A 522 18.31 -20.67 16.76
N PRO A 523 17.84 -20.40 17.99
CA PRO A 523 17.15 -21.40 18.81
C PRO A 523 15.91 -21.95 18.09
N GLY A 524 15.81 -23.27 17.94
CA GLY A 524 14.79 -23.95 17.13
C GLY A 524 15.01 -23.89 15.61
N GLY A 525 16.13 -23.34 15.15
CA GLY A 525 16.53 -23.24 13.74
C GLY A 525 16.96 -24.58 13.13
N LEU A 526 17.28 -25.58 13.95
CA LEU A 526 17.56 -26.95 13.55
C LEU A 526 16.30 -27.84 13.58
N ALA A 527 15.17 -27.35 13.08
CA ALA A 527 13.98 -28.16 12.90
C ALA A 527 14.08 -29.03 11.63
N THR A 528 14.41 -30.31 11.85
CA THR A 528 14.28 -31.51 11.00
C THR A 528 13.97 -31.33 9.49
N THR A 529 15.00 -31.25 8.63
CA THR A 529 15.00 -32.06 7.39
C THR A 529 15.38 -33.50 7.74
N GLY A 530 14.58 -34.11 8.60
CA GLY A 530 14.61 -35.53 8.91
C GLY A 530 13.92 -36.31 7.79
N ALA A 531 14.39 -36.17 6.55
CA ALA A 531 14.15 -37.21 5.56
C ALA A 531 15.03 -38.40 5.96
N ARG A 532 14.55 -39.23 6.89
CA ARG A 532 14.85 -40.65 6.78
C ARG A 532 14.45 -41.01 5.35
N ALA A 533 15.40 -41.48 4.56
CA ALA A 533 15.10 -42.22 3.35
C ALA A 533 14.28 -43.46 3.77
N ALA A 534 12.98 -43.28 3.94
CA ALA A 534 12.04 -44.37 3.83
C ALA A 534 12.08 -44.76 2.36
N ILE A 535 12.90 -45.75 2.06
CA ILE A 535 12.88 -46.47 0.80
C ILE A 535 11.42 -46.87 0.56
N PRO A 536 10.75 -46.42 -0.50
CA PRO A 536 9.50 -47.03 -0.90
C PRO A 536 9.87 -48.41 -1.44
N VAL A 537 9.81 -49.44 -0.60
CA VAL A 537 9.66 -50.82 -1.08
C VAL A 537 8.22 -50.92 -1.57
N ALA A 538 8.00 -50.45 -2.80
CA ALA A 538 6.78 -50.68 -3.55
C ALA A 538 7.14 -51.32 -4.89
N LEU A 539 6.89 -52.62 -4.94
CA LEU A 539 6.61 -53.42 -6.13
C LEU A 539 7.71 -53.56 -7.20
N ALA A 540 8.75 -54.32 -6.85
CA ALA A 540 9.41 -55.22 -7.80
C ALA A 540 8.84 -56.65 -7.67
N SER A 541 7.52 -56.80 -7.81
CA SER A 541 6.84 -58.11 -7.77
C SER A 541 5.65 -58.19 -8.72
N LEU A 542 5.75 -57.58 -9.92
CA LEU A 542 4.73 -57.73 -10.97
C LEU A 542 5.31 -57.78 -12.40
N LEU A 543 6.56 -58.25 -12.54
CA LEU A 543 7.17 -58.63 -13.83
C LEU A 543 7.80 -60.03 -13.85
N ALA A 544 7.54 -60.85 -12.82
CA ALA A 544 7.90 -62.29 -12.79
C ALA A 544 6.71 -63.24 -13.00
N LEU A 545 5.49 -62.72 -13.17
CA LEU A 545 4.28 -63.52 -13.47
C LEU A 545 3.78 -63.38 -14.92
N ALA A 546 4.38 -62.53 -15.74
CA ALA A 546 4.15 -62.49 -17.20
C ALA A 546 5.12 -63.39 -17.99
N GLY A 547 6.18 -63.92 -17.37
CA GLY A 547 7.16 -64.80 -18.01
C GLY A 547 6.86 -66.31 -17.91
N LEU A 548 5.88 -66.72 -17.11
CA LEU A 548 5.52 -68.13 -16.89
C LEU A 548 4.16 -68.54 -17.50
N ALA A 549 3.38 -67.60 -18.02
CA ALA A 549 2.16 -67.87 -18.79
C ALA A 549 2.42 -68.04 -20.31
N ALA A 550 3.58 -67.62 -20.83
CA ALA A 550 3.92 -67.75 -22.26
C ALA A 550 4.72 -69.04 -22.62
N ARG A 551 4.98 -69.94 -21.66
CA ARG A 551 5.63 -71.25 -21.92
C ARG A 551 4.74 -72.47 -21.71
N ARG A 552 3.45 -72.30 -21.37
CA ARG A 552 2.48 -73.41 -21.27
C ARG A 552 1.44 -73.47 -22.39
N TRP A 553 1.49 -72.57 -23.38
CA TRP A 553 0.66 -72.62 -24.59
C TRP A 553 1.48 -72.87 -25.87
N ALA A 554 2.47 -73.77 -25.77
CA ALA A 554 3.24 -74.27 -26.92
C ALA A 554 3.44 -75.80 -26.92
N ARG A 555 2.81 -76.54 -25.99
CA ARG A 555 2.68 -78.01 -26.05
C ARG A 555 1.43 -78.47 -25.29
N ARG A 556 0.27 -78.34 -25.93
CA ARG A 556 -0.92 -79.22 -25.92
C ARG A 556 -2.17 -78.43 -26.29
#